data_AF-A0A3A0BW64-F1
#
_entry.id   AF-A0A3A0BW64-F1
#
_cell.length_a   1.000
_cell.length_b   1.000
_cell.length_c   1.000
_cell.angle_alpha   90.00
_cell.angle_beta   90.00
_cell.angle_gamma   90.00
#
_symmetry.space_group_name_H-M   'P 1'
#
loop_
_entity.id
_entity.type
_entity.pdbx_description
1 polymer ?
#
loop_
_entity_poly.entity_id
_entity_poly.type
_entity_poly.pdbx_seq_one_letter_code
_entity_poly.pdbx_strand_id
1 'polypeptide(L)' 'MVLVYEHDPLDTEDARGRFYHVCRGRLLKNELTIPQPDQPYECPDCGIDLETEDFWVARQKGSV' A
#
# COMPACT_ATOMS: atom_id res chain seq x y z
N MET A 1 -11.57 -1.89 -2.01
CA MET A 1 -10.11 -1.88 -2.21
C MET A 1 -9.52 -0.96 -1.16
N VAL A 2 -8.76 -1.50 -0.20
CA VAL A 2 -8.32 -0.81 1.03
C VAL A 2 -6.85 -0.42 1.01
N LEU A 3 -6.19 -0.57 -0.13
CA LEU A 3 -4.80 -0.21 -0.34
C LEU A 3 -4.72 0.79 -1.51
N VAL A 4 -3.98 1.86 -1.31
CA VAL A 4 -3.75 2.94 -2.27
C VAL A 4 -2.27 2.97 -2.57
N TYR A 5 -1.94 2.96 -3.85
CA TYR A 5 -0.57 3.18 -4.33
C TYR A 5 -0.48 4.59 -4.88
N GLU A 6 0.40 5.40 -4.33
CA GLU A 6 0.67 6.75 -4.79
C GLU A 6 2.09 6.80 -5.36
N HIS A 7 2.19 7.08 -6.65
CA HIS A 7 3.45 7.31 -7.33
C HIS A 7 3.60 8.81 -7.55
N ASP A 8 4.44 9.48 -6.76
CA ASP A 8 4.73 10.89 -6.97
C ASP A 8 5.64 11.04 -8.21
N PRO A 9 5.18 11.66 -9.30
CA PRO A 9 5.95 11.77 -10.54
C PRO A 9 6.97 12.93 -10.52
N LEU A 10 7.05 13.73 -9.44
CA LEU A 10 8.03 14.82 -9.32
C LEU A 10 9.34 14.38 -8.63
N ASP A 11 9.37 13.21 -7.99
CA ASP A 11 10.58 12.68 -7.37
C ASP A 11 11.36 11.80 -8.37
N THR A 12 12.30 12.43 -9.07
CA THR A 12 13.14 11.79 -10.10
C THR A 12 14.23 10.87 -9.53
N GLU A 13 14.36 10.74 -8.21
CA GLU A 13 15.48 10.02 -7.56
C GLU A 13 15.03 8.82 -6.71
N ASP A 14 13.82 8.82 -6.13
CA ASP A 14 13.26 7.68 -5.39
C ASP A 14 11.82 7.39 -5.84
N ALA A 15 11.65 6.95 -7.09
CA ALA A 15 10.37 6.50 -7.67
C ALA A 15 9.87 5.16 -7.06
N ARG A 16 10.08 4.94 -5.76
CA ARG A 16 9.49 3.85 -4.99
C ARG A 16 8.12 4.33 -4.56
N GLY A 17 7.11 4.12 -5.40
CA GLY A 17 5.75 4.53 -5.08
C GLY A 17 5.32 4.04 -3.69
N ARG A 18 4.57 4.89 -2.98
CA ARG A 18 4.22 4.71 -1.58
C ARG A 18 2.90 3.96 -1.49
N PHE A 19 2.80 3.02 -0.54
CA PHE A 19 1.54 2.34 -0.26
C PHE A 19 0.89 2.94 0.98
N TYR A 20 -0.40 3.19 0.90
CA TYR A 20 -1.20 3.70 1.99
C TYR A 20 -2.40 2.78 2.20
N HIS A 21 -2.67 2.44 3.46
CA HIS A 21 -3.85 1.67 3.79
C HIS A 21 -5.03 2.60 4.15
N VAL A 22 -6.21 2.31 3.60
CA VAL A 22 -7.47 2.97 3.93
C VAL A 22 -8.17 2.17 5.02
N CYS A 23 -8.00 2.61 6.26
CA CYS A 23 -8.64 2.00 7.41
C CYS A 23 -10.02 2.63 7.65
N ARG A 24 -11.09 1.82 7.64
CA ARG A 24 -12.48 2.23 7.94
C ARG A 24 -12.95 3.47 7.15
N GLY A 25 -12.49 3.63 5.91
CA GLY A 25 -12.82 4.76 5.04
C GLY A 25 -11.96 6.01 5.25
N ARG A 26 -10.91 5.94 6.07
CA ARG A 26 -9.89 6.99 6.20
C ARG A 26 -8.56 6.51 5.64
N LEU A 27 -7.95 7.30 4.77
CA LEU A 27 -6.58 7.08 4.32
C LEU A 27 -5.65 7.26 5.53
N LEU A 28 -4.99 6.19 5.96
CA LEU A 28 -3.90 6.32 6.90
C LEU A 28 -2.69 6.82 6.11
N LYS A 29 -2.14 7.96 6.53
CA LYS A 29 -0.83 8.45 6.06
C LYS A 29 0.34 7.63 6.62
N ASN A 30 0.07 6.37 6.96
CA ASN A 30 1.07 5.44 7.39
C ASN A 30 1.60 4.77 6.12
N GLU A 31 2.82 5.14 5.75
CA GLU A 31 3.51 4.54 4.61
C GLU A 31 3.76 3.07 4.90
N LEU A 32 3.15 2.21 4.08
CA LEU A 32 3.37 0.79 4.11
C LEU A 32 4.44 0.41 3.11
N THR A 33 5.36 -0.41 3.56
CA THR A 33 6.29 -1.13 2.69
C THR A 33 5.68 -2.48 2.34
N ILE A 34 5.98 -2.98 1.13
CA ILE A 34 5.52 -4.29 0.69
C ILE A 34 6.09 -5.35 1.66
N PRO A 35 5.23 -6.08 2.39
CA PRO A 35 5.67 -7.15 3.26
C PRO A 35 6.33 -8.29 2.47
N GLN A 36 7.16 -9.08 3.14
CA GLN A 36 7.67 -10.33 2.56
C GLN A 36 6.52 -11.33 2.36
N PRO A 37 6.58 -12.23 1.37
CA PRO A 37 5.50 -13.18 1.09
C PRO A 37 5.18 -14.11 2.27
N ASP A 38 6.13 -14.31 3.19
CA ASP A 38 5.96 -15.13 4.40
C ASP A 38 5.39 -14.35 5.61
N GLN A 39 5.26 -13.01 5.51
CA GLN A 39 4.84 -12.17 6.62
C GLN A 39 3.92 -11.05 6.14
N PRO A 40 2.61 -11.33 5.98
CA PRO A 40 1.67 -10.32 5.57
C PRO A 40 1.57 -9.17 6.59
N TYR A 41 1.14 -8.01 6.12
CA TYR A 41 0.95 -6.84 6.98
C TYR A 41 -0.47 -6.85 7.55
N GLU A 42 -0.61 -7.12 8.84
CA GLU A 42 -1.89 -6.97 9.53
C GLU A 42 -2.05 -5.53 10.04
N CYS A 43 -3.14 -4.87 9.63
CA CYS A 43 -3.46 -3.56 10.17
C CYS A 43 -4.04 -3.69 11.59
N PRO A 44 -3.42 -3.13 12.64
CA PRO A 44 -3.92 -3.25 14.01
C PRO A 44 -5.23 -2.49 14.26
N ASP A 45 -5.65 -1.59 13.35
CA ASP A 45 -6.83 -0.74 13.53
C ASP A 45 -8.12 -1.34 12.95
N CYS A 46 -8.02 -2.01 11.78
CA CYS A 46 -9.16 -2.73 11.19
C CYS A 46 -9.03 -4.25 11.18
N GLY A 47 -7.85 -4.80 11.51
CA GLY A 47 -7.60 -6.23 11.52
C GLY A 47 -7.58 -6.88 10.13
N ILE A 48 -7.32 -6.09 9.07
CA ILE A 48 -7.17 -6.66 7.72
C ILE A 48 -5.74 -7.11 7.51
N ASP A 49 -5.60 -8.30 6.94
CA ASP A 49 -4.33 -8.85 6.50
C ASP A 49 -4.08 -8.40 5.06
N LEU A 50 -2.98 -7.69 4.85
CA LEU A 50 -2.52 -7.23 3.55
C LEU A 50 -1.35 -8.10 3.11
N GLU A 51 -1.69 -9.08 2.28
CA GLU A 51 -0.74 -9.97 1.66
C GLU A 51 0.07 -9.23 0.60
N THR A 52 1.28 -9.70 0.32
CA THR A 52 2.15 -9.16 -0.72
C THR A 52 1.44 -9.02 -2.07
N GLU A 53 0.56 -9.98 -2.42
CA GLU A 53 -0.26 -9.93 -3.64
C GLU A 53 -1.16 -8.69 -3.71
N ASP A 54 -1.75 -8.25 -2.59
CA ASP A 54 -2.63 -7.08 -2.55
C ASP A 54 -1.86 -5.79 -2.89
N PHE A 55 -0.60 -5.69 -2.45
CA PHE A 55 0.31 -4.61 -2.82
C PHE A 55 0.65 -4.64 -4.31
N TRP A 56 0.91 -5.82 -4.89
CA TRP A 56 1.16 -5.94 -6.33
C TRP A 56 -0.05 -5.54 -7.16
N VAL A 57 -1.24 -5.97 -6.76
CA VAL A 57 -2.51 -5.61 -7.42
C VAL A 57 -2.77 -4.11 -7.32
N ALA A 58 -2.53 -3.50 -6.15
CA ALA A 58 -2.69 -2.06 -5.96
C ALA A 58 -1.69 -1.25 -6.79
N ARG A 59 -0.42 -1.68 -6.86
CA ARG A 59 0.59 -1.08 -7.74
C ARG A 59 0.19 -1.17 -9.21
N GLN A 60 -0.31 -2.33 -9.64
CA GLN A 60 -0.75 -2.53 -11.02
C GLN A 60 -1.98 -1.68 -11.36
N LYS A 61 -2.91 -1.50 -10.41
CA LYS A 61 -4.12 -0.68 -10.58
C LYS A 61 -3.90 0.83 -10.44
N GLY A 62 -2.95 1.27 -9.62
CA GLY A 62 -2.59 2.69 -9.46
C GLY A 62 -1.76 3.25 -10.62
N SER A 63 -1.50 2.43 -11.65
CA SER A 63 -0.72 2.79 -12.83
C SER A 63 -1.61 3.16 -14.04
N VAL A 64 -2.82 3.70 -13.80
CA VAL A 64 -3.79 4.14 -14.83
C VAL A 64 -4.02 5.64 -14.81
#